data_AF-A0A2W6UWX4-F1
#
_entry.id   AF-A0A2W6UWX4-F1
#
_cell.length_a   1.000
_cell.length_b   1.000
_cell.length_c   1.000
_cell.angle_alpha   90.00
_cell.angle_beta   90.00
_cell.angle_gamma   90.00
#
_symmetry.space_group_name_H-M   'P 1'
#
loop_
_entity.id
_entity.type
_entity.pdbx_description
1 polymer ?
#
loop_
_entity_poly.entity_id
_entity_poly.type
_entity_poly.pdbx_seq_one_letter_code
_entity_poly.pdbx_strand_id
1 'polypeptide(L)'
;MPLRFISRIIIKGKITIPENRIHFHVKDKDGNDYTDIPFHYPSIEDIRDDLSNYLSINEINIQLDYLSNSTKELLQIVRELNLQSFLIESFISYGDSYPIDDLITIIIDQQKILPESLLGPIDKNNGDLFKDVYGYEYWDILYHGYEYAQLKYQKEQEK
;
A
#
# COMPACT_ATOMS: atom_id res chain seq x y z
N MET A 1 -2.49 18.36 16.94
CA MET A 1 -3.30 17.80 15.84
C MET A 1 -3.42 16.29 16.07
N PRO A 2 -4.53 15.63 15.71
CA PRO A 2 -4.61 14.17 15.80
C PRO A 2 -3.63 13.55 14.80
N LEU A 3 -2.88 12.54 15.25
CA LEU A 3 -2.05 11.70 14.39
C LEU A 3 -2.96 10.90 13.45
N ARG A 4 -2.62 10.89 12.16
CA ARG A 4 -3.39 10.19 11.13
C ARG A 4 -2.52 9.13 10.50
N PHE A 5 -2.88 7.87 10.72
CA PHE A 5 -2.23 6.73 10.08
C PHE A 5 -2.93 6.45 8.75
N ILE A 6 -2.13 6.17 7.73
CA ILE A 6 -2.62 5.78 6.42
C ILE A 6 -1.94 4.47 6.07
N SER A 7 -2.73 3.49 5.65
CA SER A 7 -2.22 2.31 4.95
C SER A 7 -3.08 2.04 3.72
N ARG A 8 -2.46 1.57 2.64
CA ARG A 8 -3.14 1.34 1.37
C ARG A 8 -2.42 0.32 0.49
N ILE A 9 -3.19 -0.23 -0.44
CA ILE A 9 -2.71 -1.07 -1.54
C ILE A 9 -2.80 -0.24 -2.82
N ILE A 10 -1.68 -0.07 -3.52
CA ILE A 10 -1.58 0.65 -4.79
C ILE A 10 -1.32 -0.34 -5.91
N ILE A 11 -2.09 -0.20 -6.99
CA ILE A 11 -2.06 -1.09 -8.15
C ILE A 11 -1.87 -0.22 -9.39
N LYS A 12 -0.91 -0.56 -10.24
CA LYS A 12 -0.71 0.14 -11.51
C LYS A 12 -1.84 -0.18 -12.49
N GLY A 13 -2.40 0.87 -13.08
CA GLY A 13 -3.54 0.80 -13.99
C GLY A 13 -4.90 0.92 -13.31
N LYS A 14 -5.95 0.93 -14.15
CA LYS A 14 -7.34 0.81 -13.70
C LYS A 14 -7.74 -0.65 -13.71
N ILE A 15 -7.99 -1.21 -12.53
CA ILE A 15 -8.54 -2.57 -12.41
C ILE A 15 -10.03 -2.51 -12.05
N THR A 16 -10.74 -3.60 -12.31
CA THR A 16 -12.15 -3.72 -11.90
C THR A 16 -12.20 -4.10 -10.42
N ILE A 17 -12.86 -3.28 -9.61
CA ILE A 17 -13.05 -3.51 -8.18
C ILE A 17 -14.55 -3.75 -7.92
N PRO A 18 -14.92 -4.75 -7.10
CA PRO A 18 -16.30 -4.95 -6.67
C PRO A 18 -16.92 -3.69 -6.04
N GLU A 19 -18.19 -3.41 -6.32
CA GLU A 19 -18.86 -2.17 -5.86
C GLU A 19 -18.90 -2.02 -4.33
N ASN A 20 -18.85 -3.12 -3.59
CA ASN A 20 -18.82 -3.14 -2.13
C ASN A 20 -17.44 -2.82 -1.54
N ARG A 21 -16.41 -2.57 -2.37
CA ARG A 21 -15.05 -2.25 -1.93
C ARG A 21 -14.70 -0.82 -2.29
N ILE A 22 -14.37 -0.05 -1.26
CA ILE A 22 -13.89 1.33 -1.41
C ILE A 22 -12.55 1.30 -2.16
N HIS A 23 -12.45 2.13 -3.20
CA HIS A 23 -11.24 2.28 -4.01
C HIS A 23 -11.28 3.63 -4.74
N PHE A 24 -10.12 4.09 -5.19
CA PHE A 24 -10.01 5.30 -6.01
C PHE A 24 -9.13 5.07 -7.23
N HIS A 25 -9.57 5.58 -8.37
CA HIS A 25 -8.70 5.74 -9.52
C HIS A 25 -7.98 7.09 -9.45
N VAL A 26 -6.69 7.05 -9.68
CA VAL A 26 -5.78 8.18 -9.61
C VAL A 26 -4.85 8.18 -10.81
N LYS A 27 -4.30 9.36 -11.12
CA LYS A 27 -3.23 9.49 -12.11
C LYS A 27 -2.02 10.11 -11.44
N ASP A 28 -0.84 9.63 -11.78
CA ASP A 28 0.41 10.31 -11.40
C ASP A 28 0.60 11.59 -12.24
N LYS A 29 1.69 12.31 -11.94
CA LYS A 29 2.06 13.55 -12.64
C LYS A 29 2.37 13.36 -14.14
N ASP A 30 2.72 12.13 -14.54
CA ASP A 30 3.01 11.76 -15.92
C ASP A 30 1.76 11.19 -16.63
N GLY A 31 0.64 11.12 -15.92
CA GLY A 31 -0.67 10.72 -16.44
C GLY A 31 -0.94 9.22 -16.39
N ASN A 32 -0.05 8.41 -15.81
CA ASN A 32 -0.26 6.96 -15.66
C ASN A 32 -1.36 6.71 -14.65
N ASP A 33 -2.26 5.78 -14.97
CA ASP A 33 -3.37 5.43 -14.08
C ASP A 33 -2.91 4.48 -12.97
N TYR A 34 -3.48 4.63 -11.78
CA TYR A 34 -3.38 3.69 -10.66
C TYR A 34 -4.73 3.52 -9.97
N THR A 35 -4.85 2.43 -9.22
CA THR A 35 -5.97 2.13 -8.33
C THR A 35 -5.45 2.07 -6.90
N ASP A 36 -6.01 2.90 -6.02
CA ASP A 36 -5.72 2.97 -4.59
C ASP A 36 -6.87 2.28 -3.83
N ILE A 37 -6.52 1.36 -2.92
CA ILE A 37 -7.46 0.66 -2.06
C ILE A 37 -7.03 0.89 -0.61
N PRO A 38 -7.90 1.44 0.26
CA PRO A 38 -7.67 1.51 1.69
C PRO A 38 -7.28 0.19 2.30
N PHE A 39 -6.34 0.28 3.23
CA PHE A 39 -6.02 -0.82 4.09
C PHE A 39 -6.17 -0.36 5.54
N HIS A 40 -7.14 -0.94 6.27
CA HIS A 40 -7.63 -0.40 7.54
C HIS A 40 -6.75 -0.76 8.75
N TYR A 41 -5.42 -0.78 8.56
CA TYR A 41 -4.45 -1.03 9.61
C TYR A 41 -3.58 0.21 9.85
N PRO A 42 -3.32 0.59 11.12
CA PRO A 42 -2.47 1.75 11.44
C PRO A 42 -1.01 1.61 10.97
N SER A 43 -0.54 0.38 10.79
CA SER A 43 0.81 0.05 10.38
C SER A 43 0.81 -1.27 9.60
N ILE A 44 1.78 -1.43 8.70
CA ILE A 44 2.02 -2.67 7.94
C ILE A 44 3.26 -3.43 8.44
N GLU A 45 3.73 -3.15 9.65
CA GLU A 45 4.89 -3.85 10.23
C GLU A 45 4.64 -5.34 10.42
N ASP A 46 3.49 -5.75 10.93
CA ASP A 46 3.13 -7.17 11.05
C ASP A 46 3.15 -7.87 9.67
N ILE A 47 2.75 -7.15 8.62
CA ILE A 47 2.82 -7.66 7.24
C ILE A 47 4.27 -7.80 6.82
N ARG A 48 5.10 -6.79 7.04
CA ARG A 48 6.53 -6.83 6.73
C ARG A 48 7.21 -8.02 7.43
N ASP A 49 6.93 -8.20 8.72
CA ASP A 49 7.52 -9.24 9.55
C ASP A 49 7.07 -10.63 9.07
N ASP A 50 5.77 -10.81 8.79
CA ASP A 50 5.25 -12.05 8.21
C ASP A 50 5.91 -12.35 6.85
N LEU A 51 5.89 -11.38 5.93
CA LEU A 51 6.41 -11.52 4.56
C LEU A 51 7.92 -11.76 4.50
N SER A 52 8.68 -11.32 5.52
CA SER A 52 10.13 -11.55 5.60
C SER A 52 10.54 -13.02 5.61
N ASN A 53 9.62 -13.91 5.95
CA ASN A 53 9.86 -15.35 5.99
C ASN A 53 9.62 -16.06 4.65
N TYR A 54 9.20 -15.33 3.61
CA TYR A 54 8.75 -15.89 2.34
C TYR A 54 9.36 -15.15 1.15
N LEU A 55 9.41 -15.83 0.00
CA LEU A 55 9.86 -15.25 -1.27
C LEU A 55 8.69 -14.88 -2.18
N SER A 56 7.51 -15.46 -1.94
CA SER A 56 6.32 -15.19 -2.76
C SER A 56 5.00 -15.34 -2.00
N ILE A 57 3.97 -14.67 -2.49
CA ILE A 57 2.57 -14.80 -2.02
C ILE A 57 2.06 -16.24 -2.14
N ASN A 58 2.54 -16.99 -3.14
CA ASN A 58 2.16 -18.40 -3.33
C ASN A 58 2.65 -19.32 -2.21
N GLU A 59 3.86 -19.08 -1.68
CA GLU A 59 4.38 -19.84 -0.54
C GLU A 59 3.54 -19.60 0.72
N ILE A 60 3.09 -18.36 0.92
CA ILE A 60 2.33 -17.94 2.09
C ILE A 60 0.95 -18.60 2.14
N ASN A 61 0.31 -18.80 0.99
CA ASN A 61 -1.00 -19.45 0.90
C ASN A 61 -1.01 -20.89 1.48
N ILE A 62 0.15 -21.51 1.68
CA ILE A 62 0.30 -22.86 2.24
C ILE A 62 0.37 -22.84 3.78
N GLN A 63 0.71 -21.70 4.40
CA GLN A 63 1.00 -21.59 5.85
C GLN A 63 0.19 -20.48 6.54
N LEU A 64 -1.09 -20.36 6.19
CA LEU A 64 -1.96 -19.25 6.65
C LEU A 64 -2.15 -19.18 8.17
N ASP A 65 -2.02 -20.28 8.90
CA ASP A 65 -2.38 -20.33 10.32
C ASP A 65 -1.50 -19.43 11.21
N TYR A 66 -0.25 -19.19 10.80
CA TYR A 66 0.75 -18.46 11.59
C TYR A 66 0.84 -16.96 11.25
N LEU A 67 0.07 -16.49 10.27
CA LEU A 67 0.10 -15.10 9.83
C LEU A 67 -0.72 -14.20 10.76
N SER A 68 -0.28 -12.95 10.87
CA SER A 68 -1.06 -11.89 11.49
C SER A 68 -2.40 -11.67 10.78
N ASN A 69 -3.36 -11.07 11.48
CA ASN A 69 -4.67 -10.78 10.91
C ASN A 69 -4.57 -9.77 9.74
N SER A 70 -3.66 -8.80 9.82
CA SER A 70 -3.40 -7.84 8.76
C SER A 70 -2.90 -8.54 7.49
N THR A 71 -1.93 -9.46 7.61
CA THR A 71 -1.48 -10.26 6.46
C THR A 71 -2.60 -11.11 5.88
N LYS A 72 -3.43 -11.73 6.73
CA LYS A 72 -4.59 -12.51 6.27
C LYS A 72 -5.59 -11.67 5.48
N GLU A 73 -5.92 -10.47 5.96
CA GLU A 73 -6.81 -9.54 5.24
C GLU A 73 -6.20 -9.11 3.90
N LEU A 74 -4.92 -8.72 3.89
CA LEU A 74 -4.20 -8.38 2.65
C LEU A 74 -4.31 -9.52 1.62
N LEU A 75 -3.99 -10.76 2.03
CA LEU A 75 -4.03 -11.92 1.14
C LEU A 75 -5.43 -12.23 0.63
N GLN A 76 -6.46 -12.00 1.45
CA GLN A 76 -7.83 -12.11 1.02
C GLN A 76 -8.13 -11.10 -0.10
N ILE A 77 -7.74 -9.83 0.06
CA ILE A 77 -7.92 -8.78 -0.97
C ILE A 77 -7.18 -9.17 -2.27
N VAL A 78 -5.93 -9.59 -2.14
CA VAL A 78 -5.09 -10.03 -3.27
C VAL A 78 -5.74 -11.17 -4.03
N ARG A 79 -6.31 -12.15 -3.32
CA ARG A 79 -6.99 -13.30 -3.92
C ARG A 79 -8.31 -12.91 -4.60
N GLU A 80 -9.14 -12.13 -3.92
CA GLU A 80 -10.44 -11.67 -4.44
C GLU A 80 -10.27 -10.86 -5.73
N LEU A 81 -9.24 -10.03 -5.81
CA LEU A 81 -8.95 -9.16 -6.95
C LEU A 81 -7.99 -9.79 -7.96
N ASN A 82 -7.49 -11.00 -7.69
CA ASN A 82 -6.49 -11.71 -8.50
C ASN A 82 -5.23 -10.84 -8.80
N LEU A 83 -4.72 -10.15 -7.79
CA LEU A 83 -3.58 -9.24 -7.96
C LEU A 83 -2.29 -10.02 -8.15
N GLN A 84 -1.55 -9.68 -9.21
CA GLN A 84 -0.23 -10.25 -9.50
C GLN A 84 0.89 -9.32 -9.03
N SER A 85 0.72 -8.01 -9.19
CA SER A 85 1.70 -7.01 -8.79
C SER A 85 0.99 -5.85 -8.11
N PHE A 86 1.53 -5.39 -6.98
CA PHE A 86 0.99 -4.29 -6.18
C PHE A 86 2.04 -3.79 -5.20
N LEU A 87 1.79 -2.60 -4.66
CA LEU A 87 2.57 -1.97 -3.61
C LEU A 87 1.70 -1.78 -2.38
N ILE A 88 2.25 -2.02 -1.20
CA ILE A 88 1.61 -1.72 0.08
C ILE A 88 2.39 -0.57 0.70
N GLU A 89 1.67 0.44 1.14
CA GLU A 89 2.26 1.62 1.74
C GLU A 89 1.62 1.90 3.10
N SER A 90 2.43 2.31 4.07
CA SER A 90 1.94 2.80 5.35
C SER A 90 2.78 3.96 5.85
N PHE A 91 2.14 4.99 6.40
CA PHE A 91 2.84 6.16 6.94
C PHE A 91 1.99 7.00 7.90
N ILE A 92 2.66 7.87 8.66
CA ILE A 92 2.03 8.86 9.55
C ILE A 92 1.97 10.21 8.84
N SER A 93 0.77 10.79 8.80
CA SER A 93 0.53 12.16 8.34
C SER A 93 0.23 13.09 9.52
N TYR A 94 0.96 14.20 9.60
CA TYR A 94 0.77 15.25 10.62
C TYR A 94 -0.09 16.43 10.13
N GLY A 95 -0.69 16.33 8.93
CA GLY A 95 -1.51 17.38 8.31
C GLY A 95 -0.93 17.88 6.97
N ASP A 96 -1.64 18.79 6.31
CA ASP A 96 -1.34 19.20 4.92
C ASP A 96 -0.02 19.97 4.74
N SER A 97 0.53 20.50 5.83
CA SER A 97 1.75 21.32 5.83
C SER A 97 2.98 20.59 6.36
N TYR A 98 2.86 19.34 6.82
CA TYR A 98 3.95 18.60 7.45
C TYR A 98 4.35 17.36 6.64
N PRO A 99 5.66 17.05 6.56
CA PRO A 99 6.14 15.90 5.83
C PRO A 99 5.63 14.59 6.45
N ILE A 100 5.53 13.57 5.60
CA ILE A 100 5.24 12.19 5.98
C ILE A 100 6.40 11.66 6.85
N ASP A 101 6.09 10.95 7.93
CA ASP A 101 7.08 10.13 8.66
C ASP A 101 6.69 8.64 8.63
N ASP A 102 7.68 7.78 8.87
CA ASP A 102 7.55 6.32 9.00
C ASP A 102 6.96 5.62 7.77
N LEU A 103 7.38 6.05 6.57
CA LEU A 103 6.99 5.41 5.31
C LEU A 103 7.56 3.99 5.20
N ILE A 104 6.68 3.00 5.31
CA ILE A 104 6.96 1.60 5.01
C ILE A 104 6.36 1.28 3.64
N THR A 105 7.15 0.69 2.76
CA THR A 105 6.73 0.32 1.39
C THR A 105 7.09 -1.12 1.11
N ILE A 106 6.11 -1.98 0.85
CA ILE A 106 6.33 -3.38 0.46
C ILE A 106 5.92 -3.56 -0.99
N ILE A 107 6.78 -4.15 -1.81
CA ILE A 107 6.54 -4.37 -3.24
C ILE A 107 6.36 -5.85 -3.52
N ILE A 108 5.26 -6.18 -4.17
CA ILE A 108 4.99 -7.50 -4.73
C ILE A 108 4.93 -7.36 -6.25
N ASP A 109 5.73 -8.15 -6.98
CA ASP A 109 5.67 -8.22 -8.44
C ASP A 109 5.58 -9.66 -8.93
N GLN A 110 4.60 -9.93 -9.78
CA GLN A 110 4.32 -11.28 -10.27
C GLN A 110 4.25 -12.30 -9.12
N GLN A 111 3.62 -11.88 -8.01
CA GLN A 111 3.49 -12.60 -6.75
C GLN A 111 4.80 -12.86 -5.99
N LYS A 112 5.93 -12.34 -6.44
CA LYS A 112 7.20 -12.39 -5.72
C LYS A 112 7.33 -11.18 -4.81
N ILE A 113 7.77 -11.44 -3.58
CA ILE A 113 8.07 -10.39 -2.61
C ILE A 113 9.44 -9.82 -2.97
N LEU A 114 9.53 -8.50 -3.12
CA LEU A 114 10.80 -7.83 -3.33
C LEU A 114 11.52 -7.69 -1.98
N PRO A 115 12.61 -8.44 -1.72
CA PRO A 115 13.21 -8.48 -0.37
C PRO A 115 13.72 -7.11 0.09
N GLU A 116 14.20 -6.29 -0.85
CA GLU A 116 14.71 -4.96 -0.55
C GLU A 116 13.59 -4.07 0.03
N SER A 117 12.35 -4.21 -0.45
CA SER A 117 11.20 -3.43 0.06
C SER A 117 10.86 -3.73 1.52
N LEU A 118 11.33 -4.85 2.07
CA LEU A 118 11.15 -5.17 3.48
C LEU A 118 12.16 -4.47 4.40
N LEU A 119 13.15 -3.76 3.86
CA LEU A 119 14.22 -3.13 4.62
C LEU A 119 13.79 -1.78 5.23
N GLY A 120 12.94 -1.84 6.27
CA GLY A 120 12.65 -0.72 7.18
C GLY A 120 12.02 0.52 6.55
N PRO A 121 11.69 1.54 7.36
CA PRO A 121 11.23 2.82 6.81
C PRO A 121 12.35 3.44 5.98
N ILE A 122 11.98 4.01 4.83
CA ILE A 122 12.93 4.67 3.93
C ILE A 122 13.54 5.86 4.71
N ASP A 123 14.80 5.75 5.12
CA ASP A 123 15.55 6.82 5.78
C ASP A 123 15.48 8.08 4.89
N LYS A 124 15.25 9.26 5.50
CA LYS A 124 15.26 10.58 4.83
C LYS A 124 16.51 10.79 3.95
N ASN A 125 17.59 10.06 4.19
CA ASN A 125 18.83 10.10 3.39
C ASN A 125 18.96 8.99 2.32
N ASN A 126 18.18 7.91 2.39
CA ASN A 126 18.18 6.78 1.42
C ASN A 126 16.87 6.69 0.62
N GLY A 127 16.14 7.81 0.54
CA GLY A 127 14.86 8.03 -0.14
C GLY A 127 14.64 7.37 -1.49
N ASP A 128 15.70 7.05 -2.23
CA ASP A 128 15.64 6.80 -3.67
C ASP A 128 15.72 5.32 -4.08
N LEU A 129 15.95 4.38 -3.15
CA LEU A 129 16.38 3.03 -3.54
C LEU A 129 15.34 2.21 -4.33
N PHE A 130 14.05 2.55 -4.25
CA PHE A 130 12.97 1.82 -4.95
C PHE A 130 12.44 2.52 -6.21
N LYS A 131 12.97 3.70 -6.55
CA LYS A 131 12.49 4.55 -7.65
C LYS A 131 12.56 3.88 -9.03
N ASP A 132 13.56 3.04 -9.27
CA ASP A 132 13.92 2.65 -10.64
C ASP A 132 13.53 1.21 -11.04
N VAL A 133 13.17 0.33 -10.11
CA VAL A 133 13.10 -1.12 -10.41
C VAL A 133 11.74 -1.58 -10.97
N TYR A 134 10.63 -0.93 -10.58
CA TYR A 134 9.27 -1.41 -10.93
C TYR A 134 8.38 -0.39 -11.65
N GLY A 135 8.93 0.77 -12.02
CA GLY A 135 8.16 1.81 -12.71
C GLY A 135 7.02 2.37 -11.85
N TYR A 136 7.15 2.33 -10.52
CA TYR A 136 6.46 3.20 -9.56
C TYR A 136 7.28 4.50 -9.40
N GLU A 137 7.72 5.02 -10.54
CA GLU A 137 8.36 6.32 -10.63
C GLU A 137 7.30 7.31 -10.11
N TYR A 138 7.59 7.99 -9.00
CA TYR A 138 6.68 8.96 -8.34
C TYR A 138 5.61 8.36 -7.42
N TRP A 139 6.07 7.59 -6.44
CA TRP A 139 5.35 7.42 -5.16
C TRP A 139 5.33 8.70 -4.31
N ASP A 140 5.89 9.82 -4.79
CA ASP A 140 5.58 11.16 -4.29
C ASP A 140 4.07 11.35 -4.51
N ILE A 141 3.34 11.05 -3.45
CA ILE A 141 2.08 10.32 -3.46
C ILE A 141 1.06 10.92 -4.41
N LEU A 142 0.29 10.04 -5.05
CA LEU A 142 -0.91 10.24 -5.86
C LEU A 142 -1.99 11.21 -5.29
N TYR A 143 -1.74 11.92 -4.18
CA TYR A 143 -2.41 13.13 -3.69
C TYR A 143 -1.48 14.04 -2.85
N HIS A 144 -1.60 15.37 -3.03
CA HIS A 144 -1.02 16.41 -2.17
C HIS A 144 -1.79 16.62 -0.84
N GLY A 145 -2.12 15.54 -0.09
CA GLY A 145 -2.66 15.69 1.27
C GLY A 145 -3.79 14.74 1.65
N TYR A 146 -3.84 14.44 2.96
CA TYR A 146 -4.80 13.55 3.61
C TYR A 146 -6.25 14.02 3.46
N GLU A 147 -6.52 15.32 3.38
CA GLU A 147 -7.90 15.84 3.26
C GLU A 147 -8.59 15.40 1.97
N TYR A 148 -7.87 15.22 0.86
CA TYR A 148 -8.47 14.74 -0.40
C TYR A 148 -8.81 13.24 -0.34
N ALA A 149 -7.92 12.45 0.27
CA ALA A 149 -8.16 11.03 0.53
C ALA A 149 -9.30 10.84 1.55
N GLN A 150 -9.28 11.58 2.66
CA GLN A 150 -10.29 11.54 3.72
C GLN A 150 -11.66 12.05 3.25
N LEU A 151 -11.75 13.14 2.47
CA LEU A 151 -13.02 13.61 1.89
C LEU A 151 -13.65 12.58 0.95
N LYS A 152 -12.83 11.79 0.24
CA LYS A 152 -13.34 10.67 -0.56
C LYS A 152 -13.68 9.45 0.31
N TYR A 153 -12.90 9.15 1.36
CA TYR A 153 -13.13 8.01 2.25
C TYR A 153 -14.33 8.19 3.20
N GLN A 154 -14.55 9.39 3.72
CA GLN A 154 -15.71 9.71 4.58
C GLN A 154 -17.03 9.74 3.79
N LYS A 155 -17.03 10.26 2.56
CA LYS A 155 -18.24 10.27 1.70
C LYS A 155 -18.78 8.89 1.34
N GLU A 156 -17.95 7.85 1.36
CA GLU A 156 -18.36 6.47 1.08
C GLU A 156 -18.71 5.70 2.36
N GLN A 157 -18.31 6.15 3.55
CA GLN A 157 -18.74 5.58 4.84
C GLN A 157 -20.08 6.16 5.34
N GLU A 158 -20.53 7.28 4.76
CA GLU A 158 -21.80 7.95 5.07
C GLU A 158 -22.95 7.56 4.11
N LYS A 159 -22.73 6.64 3.17
CA LYS A 159 -23.76 6.02 2.32
C LYS A 159 -24.17 4.66 2.86
#